data_AF-A0A3M0W4L0-F1
#
_entry.id   AF-A0A3M0W4L0-F1
#
_cell.length_a   1.000
_cell.length_b   1.000
_cell.length_c   1.000
_cell.angle_alpha   90.00
_cell.angle_beta   90.00
_cell.angle_gamma   90.00
#
_symmetry.space_group_name_H-M   'P 1'
#
loop_
_entity.id
_entity.type
_entity.pdbx_description
1 polymer ?
#
loop_
_entity_poly.entity_id
_entity_poly.type
_entity_poly.pdbx_seq_one_letter_code
_entity_poly.pdbx_strand_id
1 'polypeptide(L)'
;MERTKVWTPPLLLYLTDKDETKQSIFNQLSDCMSRVFSVKEDDPIIKPNQVHWPWPCFDSNDNDWEAYIVIAIFEYWRKDIPSHKALGKAHTVLFFNYVLDHMWQVTGEALTEMLGNLRNTQGYDASLRVSPDIINSFLKSMVFHWTLECSTDVLKELHDLLHTMALGKDTSTAMSDLAFCLSFMMLVILGQTQSRLLLLTTYEKREIGIDLAVAEANRLIAEMEDKVATYIIRFHEFALMRRKAVASSPDSVDAAEKHAESFGLMHKVKELTMHQFSAFSDPSLHKANAEFPLVDQRPSEFGLPSLDIKRFDPLNTHRLCWKFVDAILSTQQRSGTRNSET
;
A
#
# COMPACT_ATOMS: atom_id res chain seq x y z
N MET A 1 26.27 28.59 -16.84
CA MET A 1 25.74 27.90 -15.65
C MET A 1 26.88 27.75 -14.65
N GLU A 2 26.89 28.54 -13.59
CA GLU A 2 27.83 28.37 -12.49
C GLU A 2 27.61 26.99 -11.86
N ARG A 3 28.68 26.19 -11.73
CA ARG A 3 28.66 24.94 -10.99
C ARG A 3 28.39 25.28 -9.53
N THR A 4 27.15 25.10 -9.08
CA THR A 4 26.79 25.23 -7.68
C THR A 4 27.64 24.23 -6.90
N LYS A 5 28.46 24.70 -5.96
CA LYS A 5 29.24 23.80 -5.11
C LYS A 5 28.27 23.15 -4.11
N VAL A 6 28.08 21.85 -4.26
CA VAL A 6 27.20 21.03 -3.41
C VAL A 6 28.07 20.30 -2.39
N TRP A 7 27.65 20.32 -1.13
CA TRP A 7 28.25 19.49 -0.09
C TRP A 7 27.57 18.13 -0.07
N THR A 8 28.40 17.10 -0.15
CA THR A 8 28.01 15.68 -0.07
C THR A 8 28.40 15.20 1.33
N PRO A 9 27.52 15.32 2.34
CA PRO A 9 27.86 14.84 3.68
C PRO A 9 28.15 13.33 3.62
N PRO A 10 29.26 12.85 4.19
CA PRO A 10 29.36 11.45 4.56
C PRO A 10 28.36 11.23 5.69
N LEU A 11 27.14 10.79 5.35
CA LEU A 11 26.13 10.40 6.33
C LEU A 11 26.56 9.08 6.97
N LEU A 12 27.53 9.18 7.89
CA LEU A 12 27.93 8.10 8.77
C LEU A 12 27.06 8.20 10.03
N LEU A 13 26.13 7.27 10.19
CA LEU A 13 25.46 7.01 11.46
C LEU A 13 26.53 6.55 12.47
N TYR A 14 27.12 7.50 13.18
CA TYR A 14 28.08 7.20 14.24
C TYR A 14 27.31 6.77 15.48
N LEU A 15 27.07 5.46 15.57
CA LEU A 15 26.40 4.83 16.69
C LEU A 15 27.46 4.57 17.76
N THR A 16 27.47 5.44 18.77
CA THR A 16 28.40 5.36 19.89
C THR A 16 28.12 4.17 20.81
N ASP A 17 26.92 3.57 20.70
CA ASP A 17 26.56 2.32 21.37
C ASP A 17 25.78 1.42 20.40
N LYS A 18 26.22 0.17 20.23
CA LYS A 18 25.94 -0.58 18.99
C LYS A 18 24.53 -1.15 18.87
N ASP A 19 23.80 -1.32 19.97
CA ASP A 19 22.52 -2.04 19.95
C ASP A 19 21.33 -1.24 20.53
N GLU A 20 21.47 -0.54 21.67
CA GLU A 20 20.34 0.20 22.27
C GLU A 20 19.98 1.50 21.53
N THR A 21 20.97 2.17 20.91
CA THR A 21 20.76 3.48 20.30
C THR A 21 20.27 3.41 18.85
N LYS A 22 20.57 2.32 18.12
CA LYS A 22 19.92 2.03 16.82
C LYS A 22 18.42 1.94 17.02
N GLN A 23 18.01 1.11 17.97
CA GLN A 23 16.61 0.98 18.34
C GLN A 23 16.03 2.33 18.77
N SER A 24 16.77 3.15 19.53
CA SER A 24 16.30 4.48 19.97
C SER A 24 16.07 5.48 18.83
N ILE A 25 16.98 5.62 17.86
CA ILE A 25 16.78 6.52 16.70
C ILE A 25 15.72 5.96 15.76
N PHE A 26 15.72 4.65 15.54
CA PHE A 26 14.69 3.97 14.75
C PHE A 26 13.31 4.13 15.40
N ASN A 27 13.20 3.98 16.72
CA ASN A 27 11.98 4.19 17.48
C ASN A 27 11.56 5.66 17.45
N GLN A 28 12.48 6.62 17.60
CA GLN A 28 12.14 8.05 17.53
C GLN A 28 11.62 8.46 16.16
N LEU A 29 12.26 8.00 15.08
CA LEU A 29 11.77 8.26 13.72
C LEU A 29 10.48 7.49 13.44
N SER A 30 10.38 6.24 13.86
CA SER A 30 9.14 5.46 13.81
C SER A 30 8.01 6.15 14.56
N ASP A 31 8.27 6.73 15.74
CA ASP A 31 7.31 7.47 16.55
C ASP A 31 6.92 8.80 15.89
N CYS A 32 7.87 9.50 15.25
CA CYS A 32 7.58 10.70 14.47
C CYS A 32 6.73 10.38 13.24
N MET A 33 7.07 9.32 12.51
CA MET A 33 6.31 8.88 11.34
C MET A 33 4.93 8.34 11.75
N SER A 34 4.84 7.56 12.83
CA SER A 34 3.59 7.04 13.40
C SER A 34 2.69 8.14 13.94
N ARG A 35 3.27 9.25 14.43
CA ARG A 35 2.53 10.45 14.82
C ARG A 35 1.78 11.07 13.65
N VAL A 36 2.31 11.02 12.43
CA VAL A 36 1.60 11.49 11.23
C VAL A 36 0.30 10.69 11.01
N PHE A 37 0.28 9.39 11.33
CA PHE A 37 -0.93 8.54 11.25
C PHE A 37 -1.86 8.67 12.46
N SER A 38 -1.40 9.27 13.56
CA SER A 38 -2.17 9.38 14.81
C SER A 38 -3.11 10.60 14.88
N VAL A 39 -3.03 11.50 13.90
CA VAL A 39 -3.74 12.80 13.85
C VAL A 39 -5.23 12.68 13.49
N LYS A 40 -5.75 11.46 13.32
CA LYS A 40 -7.01 11.24 12.60
C LYS A 40 -8.31 11.67 13.31
N GLU A 41 -8.30 11.97 14.61
CA GLU A 41 -9.58 12.13 15.32
C GLU A 41 -10.16 13.54 15.40
N ASP A 42 -9.37 14.61 15.23
CA ASP A 42 -9.91 16.00 15.37
C ASP A 42 -9.31 17.02 14.39
N ASP A 43 -8.48 16.61 13.42
CA ASP A 43 -7.82 17.58 12.54
C ASP A 43 -8.76 18.04 11.40
N PRO A 44 -9.18 19.33 11.36
CA PRO A 44 -10.03 19.89 10.31
C PRO A 44 -9.40 19.87 8.89
N ILE A 45 -8.15 19.41 8.76
CA ILE A 45 -7.44 19.14 7.50
C ILE A 45 -7.90 17.82 6.87
N ILE A 46 -8.40 16.84 7.64
CA ILE A 46 -8.99 15.63 7.06
C ILE A 46 -10.44 15.91 6.65
N LYS A 47 -10.61 16.80 5.67
CA LYS A 47 -11.87 16.92 4.94
C LYS A 47 -11.92 15.81 3.90
N PRO A 48 -13.12 15.27 3.59
CA PRO A 48 -13.33 14.26 2.53
C PRO A 48 -12.75 14.61 1.15
N ASN A 49 -12.30 15.85 0.95
CA ASN A 49 -11.81 16.39 -0.32
C ASN A 49 -10.37 16.96 -0.24
N GLN A 50 -9.58 16.64 0.80
CA GLN A 50 -8.16 17.04 0.86
C GLN A 50 -7.22 15.90 0.46
N VAL A 51 -6.43 16.19 -0.57
CA VAL A 51 -5.73 15.28 -1.51
C VAL A 51 -4.47 14.60 -0.94
N HIS A 52 -4.16 14.69 0.36
CA HIS A 52 -2.77 14.44 0.78
C HIS A 52 -2.50 13.16 1.60
N TRP A 53 -3.41 12.19 1.67
CA TRP A 53 -3.18 10.95 2.44
C TRP A 53 -4.17 9.83 2.08
N PRO A 54 -3.78 8.58 1.73
CA PRO A 54 -2.67 8.11 0.90
C PRO A 54 -2.99 8.18 -0.61
N TRP A 55 -3.90 9.08 -1.04
CA TRP A 55 -4.28 9.28 -2.46
C TRP A 55 -3.11 9.41 -3.44
N PRO A 56 -1.97 10.03 -3.07
CA PRO A 56 -0.83 10.11 -3.97
C PRO A 56 -0.16 8.76 -4.29
N CYS A 57 -0.48 7.65 -3.59
CA CYS A 57 0.04 6.32 -3.95
C CYS A 57 -0.35 5.90 -5.38
N PHE A 58 -1.32 6.56 -5.97
CA PHE A 58 -1.74 6.39 -7.34
C PHE A 58 -1.45 7.72 -8.03
N ASP A 59 -0.29 7.83 -8.69
CA ASP A 59 0.23 9.06 -9.30
C ASP A 59 -0.64 9.62 -10.45
N SER A 60 -1.78 8.98 -10.74
CA SER A 60 -2.72 9.41 -11.76
C SER A 60 -3.78 10.33 -11.14
N ASN A 61 -4.06 11.46 -11.82
CA ASN A 61 -5.24 12.28 -11.53
C ASN A 61 -6.53 11.61 -12.04
N ASP A 62 -6.43 10.39 -12.55
CA ASP A 62 -7.54 9.61 -13.07
C ASP A 62 -8.15 8.82 -11.91
N ASN A 63 -9.45 8.59 -11.99
CA ASN A 63 -10.27 8.02 -10.93
C ASN A 63 -9.99 6.51 -10.75
N ASP A 64 -8.78 6.17 -10.28
CA ASP A 64 -8.30 4.80 -10.17
C ASP A 64 -9.15 4.03 -9.15
N TRP A 65 -9.84 2.99 -9.61
CA TRP A 65 -10.73 2.17 -8.78
C TRP A 65 -10.02 1.63 -7.52
N GLU A 66 -8.74 1.29 -7.62
CA GLU A 66 -7.88 0.88 -6.50
C GLU A 66 -7.82 1.94 -5.41
N ALA A 67 -7.65 3.20 -5.80
CA ALA A 67 -7.60 4.32 -4.88
C ALA A 67 -8.92 4.40 -4.11
N TYR A 68 -10.07 4.24 -4.78
CA TYR A 68 -11.38 4.24 -4.12
C TYR A 68 -11.55 3.12 -3.09
N ILE A 69 -11.07 1.91 -3.41
CA ILE A 69 -11.08 0.80 -2.44
C ILE A 69 -10.17 1.13 -1.25
N VAL A 70 -8.98 1.71 -1.47
CA VAL A 70 -8.11 2.16 -0.38
C VAL A 70 -8.77 3.26 0.45
N ILE A 71 -9.59 4.16 -0.14
CA ILE A 71 -10.42 5.12 0.62
C ILE A 71 -11.35 4.38 1.55
N ALA A 72 -12.13 3.44 1.03
CA ALA A 72 -13.10 2.71 1.82
C ALA A 72 -12.42 1.95 2.97
N ILE A 73 -11.24 1.35 2.73
CA ILE A 73 -10.43 0.68 3.75
C ILE A 73 -9.94 1.67 4.82
N PHE A 74 -9.52 2.87 4.41
CA PHE A 74 -9.07 3.90 5.36
C PHE A 74 -10.22 4.47 6.19
N GLU A 75 -11.38 4.73 5.59
CA GLU A 75 -12.60 5.13 6.31
C GLU A 75 -13.07 4.05 7.29
N TYR A 76 -12.86 2.78 6.95
CA TYR A 76 -13.15 1.65 7.82
C TYR A 76 -12.22 1.59 9.05
N TRP A 77 -10.97 2.06 8.93
CA TRP A 77 -10.02 2.01 10.04
C TRP A 77 -10.41 2.91 11.22
N ARG A 78 -10.25 2.37 12.43
CA ARG A 78 -10.51 3.04 13.71
C ARG A 78 -9.45 2.67 14.74
N LYS A 79 -8.90 3.66 15.43
CA LYS A 79 -7.80 3.45 16.39
C LYS A 79 -8.25 2.82 17.70
N ASP A 80 -9.51 3.01 18.07
CA ASP A 80 -10.12 2.51 19.30
C ASP A 80 -10.55 1.03 19.22
N ILE A 81 -10.51 0.43 18.03
CA ILE A 81 -10.79 -0.99 17.80
C ILE A 81 -9.47 -1.77 17.81
N PRO A 82 -9.20 -2.64 18.79
CA PRO A 82 -7.89 -3.30 18.92
C PRO A 82 -7.47 -4.15 17.71
N SER A 83 -8.42 -4.85 17.07
CA SER A 83 -8.16 -5.66 15.87
C SER A 83 -7.73 -4.80 14.66
N HIS A 84 -8.07 -3.52 14.64
CA HIS A 84 -7.67 -2.58 13.59
C HIS A 84 -6.22 -2.10 13.73
N LYS A 85 -5.47 -2.56 14.74
CA LYS A 85 -4.03 -2.28 14.85
C LYS A 85 -3.26 -2.78 13.62
N ALA A 86 -3.59 -3.97 13.11
CA ALA A 86 -2.98 -4.51 11.89
C ALA A 86 -3.29 -3.65 10.66
N LEU A 87 -4.51 -3.11 10.58
CA LEU A 87 -4.94 -2.20 9.53
C LEU A 87 -4.20 -0.86 9.60
N GLY A 88 -3.98 -0.32 10.81
CA GLY A 88 -3.14 0.87 11.02
C GLY A 88 -1.70 0.64 10.53
N LYS A 89 -1.09 -0.50 10.87
CA LYS A 89 0.23 -0.89 10.34
C LYS A 89 0.25 -0.95 8.81
N ALA A 90 -0.75 -1.57 8.19
CA ALA A 90 -0.81 -1.69 6.74
C ALA A 90 -0.97 -0.33 6.03
N HIS A 91 -1.70 0.62 6.61
CA HIS A 91 -1.72 2.01 6.13
C HIS A 91 -0.33 2.67 6.21
N THR A 92 0.40 2.44 7.30
CA THR A 92 1.78 2.92 7.43
C THR A 92 2.68 2.32 6.36
N VAL A 93 2.55 1.02 6.08
CA VAL A 93 3.32 0.37 5.00
C VAL A 93 3.01 0.97 3.65
N LEU A 94 1.73 1.21 3.32
CA LEU A 94 1.34 1.84 2.05
C LEU A 94 1.98 3.22 1.88
N PHE A 95 1.96 4.04 2.93
CA PHE A 95 2.61 5.34 2.90
C PHE A 95 4.12 5.23 2.73
N PHE A 96 4.78 4.35 3.49
CA PHE A 96 6.21 4.10 3.33
C PHE A 96 6.53 3.65 1.90
N ASN A 97 5.68 2.80 1.31
CA ASN A 97 5.79 2.37 -0.07
C ASN A 97 5.76 3.56 -1.04
N TYR A 98 4.78 4.45 -0.91
CA TYR A 98 4.72 5.69 -1.71
C TYR A 98 5.96 6.56 -1.54
N VAL A 99 6.41 6.72 -0.29
CA VAL A 99 7.58 7.52 0.06
C VAL A 99 8.88 6.95 -0.55
N LEU A 100 8.94 5.65 -0.84
CA LEU A 100 10.09 5.06 -1.55
C LEU A 100 10.16 5.51 -3.01
N ASP A 101 9.03 5.80 -3.65
CA ASP A 101 9.00 6.32 -5.02
C ASP A 101 9.19 7.83 -5.07
N HIS A 102 8.68 8.54 -4.07
CA HIS A 102 8.62 10.00 -4.07
C HIS A 102 9.83 10.64 -3.40
N MET A 103 10.29 11.78 -3.91
CA MET A 103 11.34 12.53 -3.23
C MET A 103 10.76 13.27 -2.03
N TRP A 104 11.44 13.19 -0.88
CA TRP A 104 11.13 14.01 0.28
C TRP A 104 11.45 15.46 -0.05
N GLN A 105 10.41 16.29 -0.15
CA GLN A 105 10.60 17.72 -0.29
C GLN A 105 10.76 18.34 1.10
N VAL A 106 12.01 18.58 1.50
CA VAL A 106 12.29 19.37 2.70
C VAL A 106 12.18 20.85 2.32
N THR A 107 11.23 21.56 2.90
CA THR A 107 11.08 23.01 2.70
C THR A 107 12.28 23.76 3.29
N GLY A 108 12.59 24.96 2.79
CA GLY A 108 13.81 25.69 3.16
C GLY A 108 13.97 25.97 4.67
N GLU A 109 12.88 26.21 5.37
CA GLU A 109 12.89 26.42 6.83
C GLU A 109 13.17 25.12 7.59
N ALA A 110 12.50 24.02 7.22
CA ALA A 110 12.72 22.70 7.83
C ALA A 110 14.14 22.15 7.55
N LEU A 111 14.70 22.46 6.38
CA LEU A 111 16.08 22.10 6.05
C LEU A 111 17.08 22.79 7.00
N THR A 112 16.86 24.08 7.28
CA THR A 112 17.72 24.85 8.17
C THR A 112 17.69 24.30 9.59
N GLU A 113 16.51 23.93 10.08
CA GLU A 113 16.33 23.30 11.39
C GLU A 113 17.00 21.91 11.47
N MET A 114 16.81 21.08 10.44
CA MET A 114 17.44 19.76 10.35
C MET A 114 18.97 19.86 10.37
N LEU A 115 19.55 20.80 9.61
CA LEU A 115 21.00 21.02 9.56
C LEU A 115 21.57 21.50 10.91
N GLY A 116 20.82 22.34 11.64
CA GLY A 116 21.20 22.79 12.98
C GLY A 116 21.30 21.65 14.02
N ASN A 117 20.62 20.52 13.78
CA ASN A 117 20.60 19.36 14.66
C ASN A 117 21.63 18.28 14.30
N LEU A 118 22.43 18.45 13.23
CA LEU A 118 23.47 17.49 12.86
C LEU A 118 24.66 17.56 13.84
N ARG A 119 24.91 16.48 14.56
CA ARG A 119 25.96 16.40 15.61
C ARG A 119 27.39 16.40 15.08
N ASN A 120 27.61 16.18 13.77
CA ASN A 120 28.93 16.21 13.15
C ASN A 120 28.98 17.23 12.00
N THR A 121 29.53 18.40 12.29
CA THR A 121 29.73 19.48 11.31
C THR A 121 31.15 19.52 10.76
N GLN A 122 31.99 18.50 11.01
CA GLN A 122 33.33 18.48 10.43
C GLN A 122 33.27 18.45 8.90
N GLY A 123 33.84 19.47 8.27
CA GLY A 123 33.80 19.65 6.81
C GLY A 123 32.49 20.23 6.28
N TYR A 124 31.55 20.63 7.15
CA TYR A 124 30.38 21.42 6.76
C TYR A 124 30.81 22.87 6.52
N ASP A 125 30.66 23.31 5.29
CA ASP A 125 30.82 24.71 4.89
C ASP A 125 29.43 25.30 4.69
N ALA A 126 29.05 26.27 5.52
CA ALA A 126 27.74 26.93 5.48
C ALA A 126 27.48 27.69 4.17
N SER A 127 28.50 27.90 3.33
CA SER A 127 28.36 28.45 1.98
C SER A 127 27.98 27.40 0.92
N LEU A 128 28.06 26.10 1.25
CA LEU A 128 27.68 24.99 0.37
C LEU A 128 26.25 24.53 0.64
N ARG A 129 25.50 24.23 -0.43
CA ARG A 129 24.17 23.64 -0.30
C ARG A 129 24.29 22.15 -0.03
N VAL A 130 23.55 21.64 0.95
CA VAL A 130 23.44 20.19 1.22
C VAL A 130 22.63 19.55 0.10
N SER A 131 23.12 18.44 -0.47
CA SER A 131 22.39 17.73 -1.52
C SER A 131 21.08 17.14 -0.98
N PRO A 132 19.90 17.56 -1.49
CA PRO A 132 18.62 16.95 -1.12
C PRO A 132 18.59 15.45 -1.43
N ASP A 133 19.28 15.02 -2.49
CA ASP A 133 19.33 13.63 -2.94
C ASP A 133 19.98 12.69 -1.91
N ILE A 134 20.96 13.18 -1.16
CA ILE A 134 21.68 12.38 -0.15
C ILE A 134 20.83 12.19 1.10
N ILE A 135 20.16 13.26 1.55
CA ILE A 135 19.21 13.19 2.66
C ILE A 135 18.05 12.26 2.29
N ASN A 136 17.52 12.42 1.07
CA ASN A 136 16.46 11.57 0.55
C ASN A 136 16.89 10.09 0.46
N SER A 137 18.10 9.82 -0.02
CA SER A 137 18.64 8.44 -0.10
C SER A 137 18.81 7.81 1.28
N PHE A 138 19.27 8.58 2.26
CA PHE A 138 19.39 8.13 3.66
C PHE A 138 18.02 7.80 4.27
N LEU A 139 17.05 8.70 4.13
CA LEU A 139 15.70 8.51 4.65
C LEU A 139 15.01 7.32 3.97
N LYS A 140 15.12 7.20 2.64
CA LYS A 140 14.60 6.05 1.88
C LYS A 140 15.23 4.73 2.32
N SER A 141 16.53 4.72 2.65
CA SER A 141 17.20 3.52 3.17
C SER A 141 16.62 3.07 4.52
N MET A 142 16.27 4.02 5.40
CA MET A 142 15.59 3.71 6.66
C MET A 142 14.14 3.24 6.44
N VAL A 143 13.38 3.97 5.62
CA VAL A 143 12.00 3.65 5.27
C VAL A 143 11.90 2.27 4.62
N PHE A 144 12.84 1.91 3.75
CA PHE A 144 12.88 0.59 3.12
C PHE A 144 12.94 -0.53 4.15
N HIS A 145 13.79 -0.39 5.18
CA HIS A 145 13.89 -1.39 6.23
C HIS A 145 12.59 -1.53 7.02
N TRP A 146 11.94 -0.42 7.39
CA TRP A 146 10.63 -0.45 8.06
C TRP A 146 9.53 -1.02 7.19
N THR A 147 9.53 -0.68 5.90
CA THR A 147 8.56 -1.21 4.93
C THR A 147 8.64 -2.73 4.91
N LEU A 148 9.85 -3.29 4.88
CA LEU A 148 10.06 -4.74 4.88
C LEU A 148 9.59 -5.40 6.19
N GLU A 149 9.96 -4.84 7.34
CA GLU A 149 9.57 -5.35 8.66
C GLU A 149 8.05 -5.31 8.84
N CYS A 150 7.44 -4.16 8.60
CA CYS A 150 6.00 -3.97 8.75
C CYS A 150 5.20 -4.78 7.71
N SER A 151 5.68 -4.92 6.48
CA SER A 151 5.05 -5.81 5.49
C SER A 151 5.07 -7.26 5.95
N THR A 152 6.17 -7.71 6.56
CA THR A 152 6.30 -9.06 7.10
C THR A 152 5.32 -9.30 8.25
N ASP A 153 5.19 -8.33 9.15
CA ASP A 153 4.20 -8.37 10.23
C ASP A 153 2.77 -8.43 9.70
N VAL A 154 2.42 -7.57 8.74
CA VAL A 154 1.09 -7.55 8.12
C VAL A 154 0.78 -8.89 7.43
N LEU A 155 1.75 -9.48 6.74
CA LEU A 155 1.59 -10.79 6.10
C LEU A 155 1.40 -11.93 7.12
N LYS A 156 2.08 -11.89 8.27
CA LYS A 156 1.86 -12.86 9.36
C LYS A 156 0.45 -12.75 9.94
N GLU A 157 0.02 -11.52 10.26
CA GLU A 157 -1.35 -11.27 10.75
C GLU A 157 -2.40 -11.71 9.72
N LEU A 158 -2.17 -11.44 8.44
CA LEU A 158 -3.03 -11.91 7.36
C LEU A 158 -3.06 -13.44 7.28
N HIS A 159 -1.90 -14.12 7.38
CA HIS A 159 -1.85 -15.58 7.41
C HIS A 159 -2.67 -16.14 8.57
N ASP A 160 -2.49 -15.60 9.78
CA ASP A 160 -3.17 -16.09 10.98
C ASP A 160 -4.70 -15.87 10.90
N LEU A 161 -5.13 -14.73 10.36
CA LEU A 161 -6.54 -14.45 10.08
C LEU A 161 -7.13 -15.45 9.08
N LEU A 162 -6.49 -15.61 7.92
CA LEU A 162 -6.96 -16.53 6.87
C LEU A 162 -6.95 -17.99 7.33
N HIS A 163 -5.94 -18.39 8.11
CA HIS A 163 -5.87 -19.71 8.71
C HIS A 163 -7.01 -19.93 9.69
N THR A 164 -7.29 -18.94 10.55
CA THR A 164 -8.42 -19.00 11.50
C THR A 164 -9.76 -19.17 10.78
N MET A 165 -9.98 -18.40 9.71
CA MET A 165 -11.15 -18.51 8.85
C MET A 165 -11.23 -19.90 8.17
N ALA A 166 -10.11 -20.39 7.63
CA ALA A 166 -10.03 -21.66 6.91
C ALA A 166 -10.26 -22.90 7.80
N LEU A 167 -9.94 -22.81 9.09
CA LEU A 167 -10.23 -23.86 10.08
C LEU A 167 -11.75 -24.06 10.31
N GLY A 168 -12.61 -23.26 9.69
CA GLY A 168 -14.07 -23.39 9.79
C GLY A 168 -14.59 -23.03 11.18
N LYS A 169 -13.83 -22.19 11.90
CA LYS A 169 -14.31 -21.50 13.09
C LYS A 169 -15.33 -20.45 12.68
N ASP A 170 -16.21 -20.13 13.61
CA ASP A 170 -17.17 -19.03 13.54
C ASP A 170 -16.45 -17.75 13.10
N THR A 171 -16.67 -17.36 11.84
CA THR A 171 -15.99 -16.23 11.21
C THR A 171 -16.91 -15.04 11.24
N SER A 172 -16.50 -13.99 11.95
CA SER A 172 -17.25 -12.75 12.05
C SER A 172 -17.09 -11.88 10.80
N THR A 173 -17.99 -10.91 10.60
CA THR A 173 -17.90 -9.94 9.51
C THR A 173 -16.64 -9.10 9.65
N ALA A 174 -16.32 -8.63 10.86
CA ALA A 174 -15.12 -7.85 11.13
C ALA A 174 -13.83 -8.59 10.77
N MET A 175 -13.77 -9.91 11.03
CA MET A 175 -12.62 -10.73 10.65
C MET A 175 -12.48 -10.84 9.12
N SER A 176 -13.60 -11.06 8.42
CA SER A 176 -13.63 -11.13 6.95
C SER A 176 -13.21 -9.79 6.33
N ASP A 177 -13.72 -8.67 6.86
CA ASP A 177 -13.40 -7.32 6.38
C ASP A 177 -11.92 -6.99 6.63
N LEU A 178 -11.38 -7.32 7.82
CA LEU A 178 -9.96 -7.12 8.11
C LEU A 178 -9.07 -7.94 7.17
N ALA A 179 -9.40 -9.22 6.93
CA ALA A 179 -8.65 -10.05 6.00
C ALA A 179 -8.69 -9.47 4.57
N PHE A 180 -9.82 -8.91 4.14
CA PHE A 180 -9.96 -8.24 2.85
C PHE A 180 -9.04 -7.02 2.77
N CYS A 181 -9.11 -6.12 3.76
CA CYS A 181 -8.30 -4.92 3.84
C CYS A 181 -6.80 -5.23 3.73
N LEU A 182 -6.31 -6.15 4.57
CA LEU A 182 -4.89 -6.51 4.58
C LEU A 182 -4.46 -7.14 3.24
N SER A 183 -5.29 -8.04 2.67
CA SER A 183 -5.01 -8.65 1.37
C SER A 183 -4.90 -7.60 0.26
N PHE A 184 -5.87 -6.69 0.19
CA PHE A 184 -5.94 -5.66 -0.84
C PHE A 184 -4.72 -4.73 -0.79
N MET A 185 -4.40 -4.19 0.39
CA MET A 185 -3.25 -3.28 0.54
C MET A 185 -1.92 -3.98 0.25
N MET A 186 -1.75 -5.25 0.65
CA MET A 186 -0.54 -6.01 0.33
C MET A 186 -0.39 -6.26 -1.18
N LEU A 187 -1.48 -6.44 -1.92
CA LEU A 187 -1.45 -6.56 -3.37
C LEU A 187 -1.10 -5.23 -4.07
N VAL A 188 -1.56 -4.09 -3.53
CA VAL A 188 -1.12 -2.76 -3.99
C VAL A 188 0.40 -2.61 -3.82
N ILE A 189 0.91 -2.92 -2.61
CA ILE A 189 2.34 -2.86 -2.31
C ILE A 189 3.14 -3.78 -3.24
N LEU A 190 2.62 -4.98 -3.50
CA LEU A 190 3.23 -5.96 -4.39
C LEU A 190 3.33 -5.44 -5.82
N GLY A 191 2.23 -4.89 -6.37
CA GLY A 191 2.19 -4.31 -7.71
C GLY A 191 3.24 -3.22 -7.88
N GLN A 192 3.27 -2.26 -6.96
CA GLN A 192 4.23 -1.16 -6.95
C GLN A 192 5.68 -1.65 -6.78
N THR A 193 5.91 -2.69 -5.99
CA THR A 193 7.25 -3.28 -5.84
C THR A 193 7.72 -3.97 -7.12
N GLN A 194 6.83 -4.67 -7.83
CA GLN A 194 7.12 -5.23 -9.15
C GLN A 194 7.47 -4.14 -10.16
N SER A 195 6.78 -2.99 -10.10
CA SER A 195 7.08 -1.81 -10.93
C SER A 195 8.46 -1.22 -10.64
N ARG A 196 8.84 -1.11 -9.36
CA ARG A 196 10.19 -0.65 -8.96
C ARG A 196 11.28 -1.59 -9.48
N LEU A 197 11.08 -2.91 -9.39
CA LEU A 197 12.03 -3.87 -9.95
C LEU A 197 12.22 -3.68 -11.46
N LEU A 198 11.13 -3.46 -12.19
CA LEU A 198 11.20 -3.17 -13.62
C LEU A 198 11.91 -1.83 -13.89
N LEU A 199 11.65 -0.80 -13.09
CA LEU A 199 12.32 0.49 -13.21
C LEU A 199 13.84 0.36 -13.00
N LEU A 200 14.30 -0.47 -12.05
CA LEU A 200 15.73 -0.73 -11.82
C LEU A 200 16.47 -1.24 -13.07
N THR A 201 15.78 -1.92 -13.98
CA THR A 201 16.37 -2.38 -15.25
C THR A 201 16.73 -1.23 -16.20
N THR A 202 16.18 -0.03 -15.97
CA THR A 202 16.43 1.17 -16.77
C THR A 202 17.55 2.05 -16.23
N TYR A 203 18.04 1.76 -15.03
CA TYR A 203 19.08 2.55 -14.36
C TYR A 203 20.49 2.33 -14.90
N GLU A 204 20.65 1.52 -15.95
CA GLU A 204 21.92 1.36 -16.68
C GLU A 204 22.39 2.71 -17.27
N LYS A 205 23.26 3.40 -16.51
CA LYS A 205 24.41 4.25 -16.96
C LYS A 205 24.88 5.29 -15.92
N ARG A 206 24.24 5.45 -14.76
CA ARG A 206 24.61 6.52 -13.80
C ARG A 206 25.09 6.07 -12.41
N GLU A 207 24.69 4.90 -11.93
CA GLU A 207 25.07 4.43 -10.58
C GLU A 207 25.83 3.10 -10.63
N ILE A 208 27.04 3.10 -10.07
CA ILE A 208 27.91 1.92 -9.99
C ILE A 208 27.30 0.92 -9.02
N GLY A 209 27.10 -0.33 -9.45
CA GLY A 209 26.67 -1.44 -8.58
C GLY A 209 25.19 -1.82 -8.65
N ILE A 210 24.40 -1.19 -9.53
CA ILE A 210 23.02 -1.60 -9.83
C ILE A 210 22.98 -2.18 -11.25
N ASP A 211 23.29 -3.47 -11.37
CA ASP A 211 23.20 -4.24 -12.62
C ASP A 211 22.06 -5.27 -12.50
N LEU A 212 20.81 -4.82 -12.67
CA LEU A 212 19.66 -5.72 -12.75
C LEU A 212 19.23 -5.89 -14.21
N ALA A 213 19.58 -7.04 -14.79
CA ALA A 213 19.16 -7.38 -16.14
C ALA A 213 17.62 -7.52 -16.23
N VAL A 214 17.03 -7.08 -17.35
CA VAL A 214 15.58 -7.19 -17.62
C VAL A 214 15.08 -8.63 -17.43
N ALA A 215 15.84 -9.63 -17.89
CA ALA A 215 15.47 -11.04 -17.74
C ALA A 215 15.37 -11.46 -16.27
N GLU A 216 16.24 -10.93 -15.40
CA GLU A 216 16.22 -11.23 -13.98
C GLU A 216 15.07 -10.51 -13.27
N ALA A 217 14.80 -9.24 -13.61
CA ALA A 217 13.62 -8.54 -13.11
C ALA A 217 12.32 -9.29 -13.47
N ASN A 218 12.21 -9.80 -14.70
CA ASN A 218 11.04 -10.57 -15.15
C ASN A 218 10.87 -11.86 -14.34
N ARG A 219 11.98 -12.56 -14.09
CA ARG A 219 11.98 -13.78 -13.26
C ARG A 219 11.51 -13.48 -11.84
N LEU A 220 12.01 -12.40 -11.23
CA LEU A 220 11.62 -11.97 -9.89
C LEU A 220 10.16 -11.53 -9.82
N ILE A 221 9.67 -10.77 -10.80
CA ILE A 221 8.26 -10.35 -10.89
C ILE A 221 7.34 -11.56 -10.97
N ALA A 222 7.68 -12.54 -11.81
CA ALA A 222 6.91 -13.79 -11.93
C ALA A 222 6.94 -14.60 -10.63
N GLU A 223 8.11 -14.70 -9.97
CA GLU A 223 8.25 -15.37 -8.68
C GLU A 223 7.44 -14.70 -7.57
N MET A 224 7.41 -13.37 -7.54
CA MET A 224 6.59 -12.59 -6.62
C MET A 224 5.09 -12.82 -6.84
N GLU A 225 4.64 -12.92 -8.09
CA GLU A 225 3.24 -13.23 -8.39
C GLU A 225 2.88 -14.67 -8.00
N ASP A 226 3.73 -15.64 -8.30
CA ASP A 226 3.50 -17.04 -7.97
C ASP A 226 3.51 -17.29 -6.45
N LYS A 227 4.48 -16.71 -5.73
CA LYS A 227 4.65 -16.98 -4.30
C LYS A 227 3.80 -16.11 -3.40
N VAL A 228 3.55 -14.85 -3.76
CA VAL A 228 2.88 -13.88 -2.88
C VAL A 228 1.45 -13.61 -3.34
N ALA A 229 1.25 -13.15 -4.59
CA ALA A 229 -0.08 -12.82 -5.06
C ALA A 229 -1.01 -14.05 -5.08
N THR A 230 -0.53 -15.16 -5.66
CA THR A 230 -1.30 -16.41 -5.73
C THR A 230 -1.58 -16.95 -4.34
N TYR A 231 -0.62 -16.89 -3.42
CA TYR A 231 -0.83 -17.28 -2.04
C TYR A 231 -1.93 -16.45 -1.36
N ILE A 232 -1.85 -15.11 -1.41
CA ILE A 232 -2.85 -14.22 -0.81
C ILE A 232 -4.23 -14.50 -1.40
N ILE A 233 -4.36 -14.50 -2.73
CA ILE A 233 -5.65 -14.63 -3.41
C ILE A 233 -6.26 -16.01 -3.17
N ARG A 234 -5.50 -17.09 -3.37
CA ARG A 234 -6.02 -18.47 -3.25
C ARG A 234 -6.30 -18.84 -1.81
N PHE A 235 -5.46 -18.43 -0.87
CA PHE A 235 -5.71 -18.73 0.53
C PHE A 235 -6.94 -17.96 1.04
N HIS A 236 -7.12 -16.71 0.60
CA HIS A 236 -8.32 -15.96 0.92
C HIS A 236 -9.58 -16.60 0.32
N GLU A 237 -9.57 -16.98 -0.96
CA GLU A 237 -10.66 -17.75 -1.59
C GLU A 237 -11.01 -19.00 -0.77
N PHE A 238 -9.99 -19.80 -0.43
CA PHE A 238 -10.16 -21.03 0.32
C PHE A 238 -10.73 -20.79 1.72
N ALA A 239 -10.23 -19.77 2.41
CA ALA A 239 -10.72 -19.37 3.73
C ALA A 239 -12.20 -18.97 3.67
N LEU A 240 -12.61 -18.18 2.67
CA LEU A 240 -14.01 -17.81 2.46
C LEU A 240 -14.91 -19.01 2.12
N MET A 241 -14.40 -19.99 1.36
CA MET A 241 -15.19 -21.20 1.04
C MET A 241 -15.43 -22.09 2.25
N ARG A 242 -14.52 -22.08 3.24
CA ARG A 242 -14.60 -22.92 4.43
C ARG A 242 -15.22 -22.24 5.65
N ARG A 243 -15.41 -20.92 5.58
CA ARG A 243 -15.97 -20.17 6.71
C ARG A 243 -17.34 -20.69 7.07
N LYS A 244 -17.60 -20.81 8.37
CA LYS A 244 -18.96 -20.90 8.90
C LYS A 244 -19.40 -19.49 9.22
N ALA A 245 -20.35 -19.00 8.43
CA ALA A 245 -20.94 -17.69 8.69
C ALA A 245 -21.76 -17.78 9.98
N VAL A 246 -21.40 -16.99 10.98
CA VAL A 246 -22.27 -16.76 12.13
C VAL A 246 -23.35 -15.78 11.68
N ALA A 247 -24.61 -16.06 11.99
CA ALA A 247 -25.66 -15.08 11.79
C ALA A 247 -25.32 -13.85 12.63
N SER A 248 -25.22 -12.68 11.99
CA SER A 248 -24.98 -11.40 12.64
C SER A 248 -26.03 -11.21 13.73
N SER A 249 -25.57 -11.12 14.98
CA SER A 249 -26.43 -10.81 16.12
C SER A 249 -26.45 -9.30 16.28
N PRO A 250 -27.60 -8.63 16.14
CA PRO A 250 -27.71 -7.18 16.35
C PRO A 250 -27.32 -6.75 17.78
N ASP A 251 -27.17 -7.71 18.70
CA ASP A 251 -26.71 -7.53 20.07
C ASP A 251 -25.25 -7.97 20.29
N SER A 252 -24.42 -8.06 19.24
CA SER A 252 -23.00 -8.37 19.40
C SER A 252 -22.37 -7.44 20.43
N VAL A 253 -21.64 -7.98 21.42
CA VAL A 253 -20.94 -7.14 22.42
C VAL A 253 -19.64 -6.59 21.85
N ASP A 254 -19.14 -7.18 20.76
CA ASP A 254 -17.85 -6.82 20.17
C ASP A 254 -17.93 -5.53 19.33
N ALA A 255 -17.08 -4.56 19.67
CA ALA A 255 -17.04 -3.26 19.01
C ALA A 255 -16.61 -3.38 17.54
N ALA A 256 -15.74 -4.34 17.20
CA ALA A 256 -15.30 -4.55 15.84
C ALA A 256 -16.45 -5.05 14.96
N GLU A 257 -17.23 -6.03 15.43
CA GLU A 257 -18.38 -6.55 14.68
C GLU A 257 -19.46 -5.48 14.46
N LYS A 258 -19.82 -4.70 15.50
CA LYS A 258 -20.77 -3.58 15.33
C LYS A 258 -20.30 -2.57 14.28
N HIS A 259 -19.01 -2.24 14.31
CA HIS A 259 -18.44 -1.31 13.34
C HIS A 259 -18.49 -1.89 11.93
N ALA A 260 -18.11 -3.16 11.74
CA ALA A 260 -18.19 -3.86 10.46
C ALA A 260 -19.60 -3.89 9.87
N GLU A 261 -20.60 -4.26 10.67
CA GLU A 261 -22.00 -4.28 10.26
C GLU A 261 -22.50 -2.87 9.88
N SER A 262 -22.19 -1.86 10.70
CA SER A 262 -22.63 -0.49 10.46
C SER A 262 -21.95 0.17 9.26
N PHE A 263 -20.68 -0.14 9.02
CA PHE A 263 -19.89 0.46 7.95
C PHE A 263 -20.17 -0.22 6.60
N GLY A 264 -20.37 -1.55 6.61
CA GLY A 264 -20.70 -2.33 5.42
C GLY A 264 -19.60 -2.31 4.36
N LEU A 265 -18.34 -2.59 4.73
CA LEU A 265 -17.19 -2.42 3.84
C LEU A 265 -17.36 -3.19 2.52
N MET A 266 -17.70 -4.48 2.59
CA MET A 266 -17.88 -5.29 1.38
C MET A 266 -19.03 -4.82 0.49
N HIS A 267 -20.06 -4.19 1.07
CA HIS A 267 -21.14 -3.57 0.29
C HIS A 267 -20.62 -2.36 -0.48
N LYS A 268 -19.90 -1.43 0.19
CA LYS A 268 -19.24 -0.30 -0.46
C LYS A 268 -18.28 -0.74 -1.57
N VAL A 269 -17.44 -1.75 -1.31
CA VAL A 269 -16.52 -2.33 -2.31
C VAL A 269 -17.29 -2.83 -3.53
N LYS A 270 -18.40 -3.54 -3.32
CA LYS A 270 -19.25 -4.02 -4.41
C LYS A 270 -19.87 -2.86 -5.19
N GLU A 271 -20.38 -1.83 -4.52
CA GLU A 271 -20.93 -0.65 -5.18
C GLU A 271 -19.88 0.08 -6.02
N LEU A 272 -18.71 0.37 -5.45
CA LEU A 272 -17.58 0.99 -6.17
C LEU A 272 -17.19 0.17 -7.41
N THR A 273 -17.13 -1.15 -7.26
CA THR A 273 -16.83 -2.08 -8.35
C THR A 273 -17.93 -2.06 -9.42
N MET A 274 -19.21 -2.07 -9.03
CA MET A 274 -20.35 -2.03 -9.97
C MET A 274 -20.52 -0.67 -10.66
N HIS A 275 -20.22 0.44 -9.97
CA HIS A 275 -20.17 1.76 -10.57
C HIS A 275 -19.10 1.85 -11.64
N GLN A 276 -17.91 1.28 -11.37
CA GLN A 276 -16.87 1.14 -12.38
C GLN A 276 -17.33 0.27 -13.55
N PHE A 277 -18.17 -0.76 -13.35
CA PHE A 277 -18.73 -1.55 -14.47
C PHE A 277 -19.80 -0.83 -15.31
N SER A 278 -20.71 -0.11 -14.64
CA SER A 278 -21.87 0.51 -15.29
C SER A 278 -21.52 1.78 -16.07
N ALA A 279 -20.46 2.50 -15.67
CA ALA A 279 -19.95 3.66 -16.40
C ALA A 279 -19.49 3.34 -17.84
N PHE A 280 -19.19 2.07 -18.17
CA PHE A 280 -18.71 1.65 -19.49
C PHE A 280 -19.72 0.82 -20.29
N SER A 281 -20.96 0.69 -19.81
CA SER A 281 -21.99 -0.12 -20.46
C SER A 281 -22.74 0.60 -21.61
N ASP A 282 -22.43 1.87 -21.88
CA ASP A 282 -23.01 2.62 -23.00
C ASP A 282 -22.01 2.72 -24.19
N PRO A 283 -22.11 1.82 -25.19
CA PRO A 283 -21.25 1.85 -26.36
C PRO A 283 -21.42 3.10 -27.24
N SER A 284 -22.41 3.96 -26.99
CA SER A 284 -22.61 5.22 -27.71
C SER A 284 -21.76 6.38 -27.19
N LEU A 285 -21.14 6.23 -26.01
CA LEU A 285 -20.16 7.18 -25.44
C LEU A 285 -18.72 6.89 -25.87
N HIS A 286 -18.49 5.89 -26.71
CA HIS A 286 -17.24 5.71 -27.47
C HIS A 286 -17.08 6.85 -28.49
N LYS A 287 -16.79 8.07 -28.01
CA LYS A 287 -16.20 9.09 -28.86
C LYS A 287 -14.91 8.50 -29.42
N ALA A 288 -14.88 8.34 -30.73
CA ALA A 288 -13.84 7.67 -31.51
C ALA A 288 -12.42 8.26 -31.39
N ASN A 289 -12.15 9.17 -30.44
CA ASN A 289 -10.86 9.80 -30.20
C ASN A 289 -10.59 10.12 -28.71
N ALA A 290 -11.37 9.58 -27.75
CA ALA A 290 -11.03 9.69 -26.34
C ALA A 290 -10.13 8.50 -25.97
N GLU A 291 -8.81 8.72 -25.93
CA GLU A 291 -7.85 7.82 -25.28
C GLU A 291 -8.13 7.82 -23.77
N PHE A 292 -9.17 7.11 -23.35
CA PHE A 292 -9.30 6.74 -21.93
C PHE A 292 -8.15 5.77 -21.61
N PRO A 293 -7.44 5.95 -20.48
CA PRO A 293 -6.38 5.01 -20.10
C PRO A 293 -6.98 3.60 -20.00
N LEU A 294 -6.28 2.59 -20.54
CA LEU A 294 -6.65 1.18 -20.42
C LEU A 294 -6.82 0.67 -18.97
N VAL A 295 -6.50 1.51 -17.98
CA VAL A 295 -6.54 1.26 -16.53
C VAL A 295 -7.97 1.35 -15.97
N ASP A 296 -8.93 1.94 -16.69
CA ASP A 296 -10.28 2.12 -16.13
C ASP A 296 -11.24 0.93 -16.36
N GLN A 297 -10.81 -0.11 -17.05
CA GLN A 297 -11.66 -1.24 -17.42
C GLN A 297 -11.24 -2.50 -16.65
N ARG A 298 -12.23 -3.34 -16.28
CA ARG A 298 -11.97 -4.70 -15.80
C ARG A 298 -10.95 -5.36 -16.74
N PRO A 299 -9.82 -5.88 -16.23
CA PRO A 299 -8.85 -6.56 -17.05
C PRO A 299 -9.51 -7.68 -17.86
N SER A 300 -9.28 -7.70 -19.17
CA SER A 300 -9.74 -8.77 -20.06
C SER A 300 -9.06 -10.10 -19.73
N GLU A 301 -7.83 -10.04 -19.24
CA GLU A 301 -7.02 -11.16 -18.80
C GLU A 301 -6.28 -10.83 -17.50
N PHE A 302 -6.08 -11.84 -16.67
CA PHE A 302 -5.31 -11.71 -15.42
C PHE A 302 -3.85 -12.17 -15.58
N GLY A 303 -3.35 -12.32 -16.81
CA GLY A 303 -1.93 -12.57 -17.09
C GLY A 303 -1.07 -11.32 -16.83
N LEU A 304 0.23 -11.51 -16.59
CA LEU A 304 1.16 -10.39 -16.44
C LEU A 304 1.08 -9.44 -17.65
N PRO A 305 0.93 -8.11 -17.44
CA PRO A 305 0.85 -7.17 -18.55
C PRO A 305 2.20 -7.03 -19.25
N SER A 306 2.20 -6.38 -20.42
CA SER A 306 3.44 -6.01 -21.09
C SER A 306 4.32 -5.18 -20.16
N LEU A 307 5.62 -5.51 -20.11
CA LEU A 307 6.62 -4.85 -19.26
C LEU A 307 7.06 -3.48 -19.80
N ASP A 308 6.10 -2.67 -20.25
CA ASP A 308 6.32 -1.27 -20.60
C ASP A 308 6.42 -0.47 -19.31
N ILE A 309 7.64 -0.05 -18.94
CA ILE A 309 7.94 0.68 -17.70
C ILE A 309 6.99 1.87 -17.45
N LYS A 310 6.55 2.57 -18.50
CA LYS A 310 5.70 3.77 -18.34
C LYS A 310 4.26 3.44 -17.95
N ARG A 311 3.81 2.22 -18.23
CA ARG A 311 2.42 1.79 -18.07
C ARG A 311 2.27 0.62 -17.11
N PHE A 312 3.36 -0.07 -16.81
CA PHE A 312 3.36 -1.30 -16.03
C PHE A 312 2.77 -1.08 -14.64
N ASP A 313 3.12 0.01 -13.97
CA ASP A 313 2.65 0.25 -12.60
C ASP A 313 1.14 0.33 -12.46
N PRO A 314 0.46 1.29 -13.11
CA PRO A 314 -0.99 1.39 -13.00
C PRO A 314 -1.67 0.12 -13.53
N LEU A 315 -1.21 -0.47 -14.65
CA LEU A 315 -1.84 -1.67 -15.21
C LEU A 315 -1.67 -2.92 -14.34
N ASN A 316 -0.49 -3.15 -13.79
CA ASN A 316 -0.19 -4.35 -13.03
C ASN A 316 -0.81 -4.30 -11.63
N THR A 317 -0.68 -3.16 -10.95
CA THR A 317 -1.35 -2.93 -9.67
C THR A 317 -2.85 -3.10 -9.83
N HIS A 318 -3.41 -2.52 -10.91
CA HIS A 318 -4.83 -2.63 -11.19
C HIS A 318 -5.28 -4.07 -11.41
N ARG A 319 -4.58 -4.78 -12.28
CA ARG A 319 -4.83 -6.19 -12.57
C ARG A 319 -4.80 -7.06 -11.31
N LEU A 320 -3.82 -6.90 -10.43
CA LEU A 320 -3.69 -7.70 -9.21
C LEU A 320 -4.86 -7.46 -8.25
N CYS A 321 -5.23 -6.20 -8.05
CA CYS A 321 -6.35 -5.81 -7.19
C CYS A 321 -7.67 -6.34 -7.74
N TRP A 322 -7.90 -6.21 -9.05
CA TRP A 322 -9.07 -6.77 -9.72
C TRP A 322 -9.14 -8.28 -9.63
N LYS A 323 -8.03 -8.99 -9.88
CA LYS A 323 -7.95 -10.45 -9.77
C LYS A 323 -8.38 -10.92 -8.39
N PHE A 324 -8.02 -10.18 -7.35
CA PHE A 324 -8.44 -10.46 -5.98
C PHE A 324 -9.92 -10.16 -5.76
N VAL A 325 -10.41 -8.96 -6.08
CA VAL A 325 -11.81 -8.59 -5.83
C VAL A 325 -12.78 -9.48 -6.62
N ASP A 326 -12.48 -9.81 -7.88
CA ASP A 326 -13.27 -10.72 -8.70
C ASP A 326 -13.37 -12.12 -8.06
N ALA A 327 -12.25 -12.64 -7.54
CA ALA A 327 -12.22 -13.92 -6.82
C ALA A 327 -13.07 -13.89 -5.54
N ILE A 328 -13.00 -12.81 -4.76
CA ILE A 328 -13.76 -12.66 -3.51
C ILE A 328 -15.26 -12.53 -3.78
N LEU A 329 -15.66 -11.62 -4.67
CA LEU A 329 -17.07 -11.39 -4.98
C LEU A 329 -17.71 -12.63 -5.62
N SER A 330 -16.99 -13.31 -6.52
CA SER A 330 -17.46 -14.57 -7.12
C SER A 330 -17.65 -15.67 -6.08
N THR A 331 -16.75 -15.78 -5.11
CA THR A 331 -16.83 -16.77 -4.03
C THR A 331 -18.02 -16.49 -3.12
N GLN A 332 -18.25 -15.22 -2.77
CA GLN A 332 -19.40 -14.80 -1.96
C GLN A 332 -20.73 -15.10 -2.65
N GLN A 333 -20.85 -14.83 -3.95
CA GLN A 333 -22.06 -15.15 -4.72
C GLN A 333 -22.39 -16.66 -4.69
N ARG A 334 -21.38 -17.52 -4.88
CA ARG A 334 -21.54 -18.98 -4.83
C ARG A 334 -21.94 -19.50 -3.44
N SER A 335 -21.46 -18.85 -2.38
CA SER A 335 -21.83 -19.19 -1.00
C SER A 335 -23.27 -18.78 -0.67
N GLY A 336 -23.75 -17.66 -1.23
CA GLY A 336 -25.12 -17.17 -1.03
C GLY A 336 -26.18 -18.06 -1.70
N THR A 337 -25.89 -18.61 -2.89
CA THR A 337 -26.83 -19.50 -3.61
C THR A 337 -27.05 -20.83 -2.89
N ARG A 338 -26.01 -21.37 -2.24
CA ARG A 338 -26.11 -22.63 -1.49
C ARG A 338 -26.96 -22.53 -0.23
N ASN A 339 -27.06 -21.35 0.39
CA ASN A 339 -27.85 -21.15 1.59
C ASN A 339 -29.33 -20.82 1.30
N SER A 340 -29.69 -20.50 0.06
CA SER A 340 -31.07 -20.26 -0.37
C SER A 340 -31.80 -21.51 -0.90
N GLU A 341 -31.10 -22.63 -1.06
CA GLU A 341 -31.64 -23.91 -1.56
C GLU A 341 -31.90 -24.94 -0.44
N THR A 342 -31.77 -24.54 0.81
CA THR A 342 -32.11 -25.30 2.03
C THR A 342 -33.15 -24.56 2.83
#